data_AF-A0A063ZP65-F1
#
_entry.id   AF-A0A063ZP65-F1
#
_cell.length_a   1.000
_cell.length_b   1.000
_cell.length_c   1.000
_cell.angle_alpha   90.00
_cell.angle_beta   90.00
_cell.angle_gamma   90.00
#
_symmetry.space_group_name_H-M   'P 1'
#
loop_
_entity.id
_entity.type
_entity.pdbx_description
1 polymer ?
#
loop_
_entity_poly.entity_id
_entity_poly.type
_entity_poly.pdbx_seq_one_letter_code
_entity_poly.pdbx_strand_id
1 'polypeptide(L)'
;MIKYVLAIALTVGLLLLSVPAIDAASERRTERQLEAMTADLETAAVSLFETEEVAHAGAPPPRRTVALALPESSMTTAPVDTLRIERVYDETSIVTYAAEGRSEHRESIAVPIASGVSAANESTTLGDASGDLTVVLRLETDASGEPIVILERI
;
A
#
# COMPACT_ATOMS: atom_id res chain seq x y z
N MET A 1 -21.10 -16.10 -47.82
CA MET A 1 -20.69 -14.87 -47.10
C MET A 1 -21.39 -14.71 -45.76
N ILE A 2 -22.69 -15.03 -45.62
CA ILE A 2 -23.42 -14.87 -44.36
C ILE A 2 -22.87 -15.68 -43.17
N LYS A 3 -22.27 -16.86 -43.42
CA LYS A 3 -21.60 -17.67 -42.38
C LYS A 3 -20.43 -16.94 -41.71
N TYR A 4 -19.66 -16.15 -42.46
CA TYR A 4 -18.55 -15.38 -41.93
C TYR A 4 -19.03 -14.18 -41.13
N VAL A 5 -20.09 -13.52 -41.60
CA VAL A 5 -20.71 -12.40 -40.87
C VAL A 5 -21.27 -12.87 -39.53
N LEU A 6 -21.95 -14.02 -39.51
CA LEU A 6 -22.47 -14.61 -38.28
C LEU A 6 -21.35 -14.99 -37.32
N ALA A 7 -20.26 -15.59 -37.82
CA ALA A 7 -19.10 -15.93 -37.02
C ALA A 7 -18.46 -14.68 -36.39
N ILE A 8 -18.23 -13.62 -37.19
CA ILE A 8 -17.66 -12.36 -36.70
C ILE A 8 -18.58 -11.71 -35.66
N ALA A 9 -19.89 -11.64 -35.93
CA ALA A 9 -20.87 -11.07 -35.01
C ALA A 9 -20.91 -11.84 -33.68
N LEU A 10 -20.84 -13.17 -33.73
CA LEU A 10 -20.77 -14.02 -32.54
C LEU A 10 -19.49 -13.76 -31.73
N THR A 11 -18.33 -13.68 -32.40
CA THR A 11 -17.05 -13.39 -31.74
C THR A 11 -17.06 -12.02 -31.07
N VAL A 12 -17.56 -10.98 -31.76
CA VAL A 12 -17.70 -9.64 -31.19
C VAL A 12 -18.67 -9.64 -30.01
N GLY A 13 -19.79 -10.36 -30.12
CA GLY A 13 -20.74 -10.50 -29.02
C GLY A 13 -20.13 -11.16 -27.78
N LEU A 14 -19.34 -12.22 -27.96
CA LEU A 14 -18.61 -12.89 -26.88
C LEU A 14 -17.53 -11.99 -26.25
N LEU A 15 -16.81 -11.21 -27.06
CA LEU A 15 -15.81 -10.26 -26.57
C LEU A 15 -16.46 -9.15 -25.73
N LEU A 16 -17.57 -8.58 -26.20
CA LEU A 16 -18.31 -7.54 -25.46
C LEU A 16 -18.81 -8.03 -24.10
N LEU A 17 -19.20 -9.30 -23.99
CA LEU A 17 -19.62 -9.90 -22.72
C LEU A 17 -18.45 -10.18 -21.76
N SER A 18 -17.22 -10.27 -22.27
CA SER A 18 -16.05 -10.66 -21.47
C SER A 18 -15.38 -9.48 -20.77
N VAL A 19 -15.49 -8.24 -21.31
CA VAL A 19 -14.83 -7.05 -20.75
C VAL A 19 -15.19 -6.79 -19.28
N PRO A 20 -16.48 -6.76 -18.87
CA PRO A 20 -16.83 -6.45 -17.47
C PRO A 20 -16.33 -7.49 -16.47
N ALA A 21 -16.14 -8.74 -16.91
CA ALA A 21 -15.62 -9.80 -16.06
C ALA A 21 -14.11 -9.63 -15.82
N ILE A 22 -13.37 -9.09 -16.80
CA ILE A 22 -11.94 -8.79 -16.68
C ILE A 22 -11.74 -7.61 -15.72
N ASP A 23 -12.53 -6.55 -15.85
CA ASP A 23 -12.47 -5.37 -14.99
C ASP A 23 -12.66 -5.76 -13.52
N ALA A 24 -13.74 -6.48 -13.21
CA ALA A 24 -14.03 -6.95 -11.85
C ALA A 24 -13.00 -7.94 -11.30
N ALA A 25 -12.32 -8.70 -12.16
CA ALA A 25 -11.23 -9.58 -11.74
C ALA A 25 -9.96 -8.80 -11.42
N SER A 26 -9.67 -7.76 -12.21
CA SER A 26 -8.51 -6.89 -12.04
C SER A 26 -8.58 -6.07 -10.75
N GLU A 27 -9.76 -5.50 -10.45
CA GLU A 27 -10.01 -4.72 -9.24
C GLU A 27 -9.78 -5.55 -7.97
N ARG A 28 -10.38 -6.75 -7.90
CA ARG A 28 -10.22 -7.66 -6.74
C ARG A 28 -8.80 -8.16 -6.57
N ARG A 29 -8.04 -8.25 -7.67
CA ARG A 29 -6.64 -8.67 -7.60
C ARG A 29 -5.79 -7.57 -6.97
N THR A 30 -5.97 -6.33 -7.40
CA THR A 30 -5.31 -5.15 -6.82
C THR A 30 -5.65 -5.02 -5.34
N GLU A 31 -6.92 -5.15 -4.97
CA GLU A 31 -7.39 -5.07 -3.58
C GLU A 31 -6.70 -6.10 -2.67
N ARG A 32 -6.65 -7.38 -3.08
CA ARG A 32 -5.94 -8.43 -2.31
C ARG A 32 -4.44 -8.19 -2.20
N GLN A 33 -3.83 -7.59 -3.21
CA GLN A 33 -2.40 -7.28 -3.18
C GLN A 33 -2.11 -6.12 -2.23
N LEU A 34 -2.96 -5.09 -2.20
CA LEU A 34 -2.88 -3.99 -1.24
C LEU A 34 -3.07 -4.46 0.21
N GLU A 35 -4.01 -5.39 0.43
CA GLU A 35 -4.24 -6.02 1.73
C GLU A 35 -3.00 -6.78 2.22
N ALA A 36 -2.43 -7.65 1.38
CA ALA A 36 -1.21 -8.39 1.73
C ALA A 36 -0.02 -7.47 2.01
N MET A 37 0.16 -6.43 1.20
CA MET A 37 1.21 -5.43 1.39
C MET A 37 1.05 -4.66 2.71
N THR A 38 -0.19 -4.32 3.08
CA THR A 38 -0.48 -3.61 4.35
C THR A 38 -0.15 -4.51 5.54
N ALA A 39 -0.49 -5.79 5.48
CA ALA A 39 -0.16 -6.77 6.52
C ALA A 39 1.37 -7.00 6.66
N ASP A 40 2.11 -7.04 5.55
CA ASP A 40 3.58 -7.15 5.56
C ASP A 40 4.23 -5.90 6.19
N LEU A 41 3.72 -4.71 5.87
CA LEU A 41 4.16 -3.46 6.45
C LEU A 41 3.90 -3.40 7.96
N GLU A 42 2.69 -3.76 8.39
CA GLU A 42 2.32 -3.84 9.81
C GLU A 42 3.24 -4.81 10.55
N THR A 43 3.43 -6.01 10.02
CA THR A 43 4.32 -7.02 10.63
C THR A 43 5.75 -6.49 10.78
N ALA A 44 6.27 -5.81 9.76
CA ALA A 44 7.61 -5.23 9.82
C ALA A 44 7.71 -4.06 10.80
N ALA A 45 6.69 -3.20 10.87
CA ALA A 45 6.62 -2.07 11.77
C ALA A 45 6.48 -2.52 13.24
N VAL A 46 5.57 -3.45 13.52
CA VAL A 46 5.36 -4.04 14.86
C VAL A 46 6.63 -4.76 15.30
N SER A 47 7.23 -5.56 14.44
CA SER A 47 8.48 -6.24 14.76
C SER A 47 9.61 -5.25 15.06
N LEU A 48 9.71 -4.12 14.35
CA LEU A 48 10.69 -3.09 14.66
C LEU A 48 10.38 -2.40 15.99
N PHE A 49 9.13 -2.07 16.24
CA PHE A 49 8.69 -1.33 17.42
C PHE A 49 8.77 -2.15 18.72
N GLU A 50 8.38 -3.43 18.68
CA GLU A 50 8.33 -4.29 19.86
C GLU A 50 9.65 -5.02 20.15
N THR A 51 10.47 -5.29 19.12
CA THR A 51 11.68 -6.12 19.26
C THR A 51 12.96 -5.29 19.39
N GLU A 52 13.03 -4.11 18.78
CA GLU A 52 14.23 -3.28 18.81
C GLU A 52 14.14 -2.21 19.91
N GLU A 53 15.24 -1.99 20.61
CA GLU A 53 15.35 -0.86 21.54
C GLU A 53 15.70 0.42 20.80
N VAL A 54 15.06 1.53 21.18
CA VAL A 54 15.39 2.87 20.68
C VAL A 54 16.87 3.15 20.94
N ALA A 55 17.59 3.58 19.89
CA ALA A 55 19.00 3.90 20.00
C ALA A 55 19.24 5.00 21.05
N HIS A 56 20.24 4.79 21.91
CA HIS A 56 20.68 5.82 22.85
C HIS A 56 21.29 7.01 22.09
N ALA A 57 21.16 8.22 22.67
CA ALA A 57 21.63 9.46 22.04
C ALA A 57 23.08 9.34 21.51
N GLY A 58 23.23 9.47 20.19
CA GLY A 58 24.53 9.38 19.50
C GLY A 58 24.81 8.05 18.79
N ALA A 59 23.96 7.02 18.96
CA ALA A 59 23.99 5.80 18.15
C ALA A 59 23.03 5.91 16.95
N PRO A 60 23.32 5.28 15.80
CA PRO A 60 22.41 5.25 14.67
C PRO A 60 21.08 4.56 15.05
N PRO A 61 19.92 5.09 14.65
CA PRO A 61 18.64 4.47 14.95
C PRO A 61 18.52 3.07 14.30
N PRO A 62 17.82 2.13 14.95
CA PRO A 62 17.47 0.85 14.33
C PRO A 62 16.72 1.09 13.03
N ARG A 63 17.11 0.37 11.98
CA ARG A 63 16.50 0.51 10.65
C ARG A 63 16.19 -0.84 10.05
N ARG A 64 15.07 -0.93 9.36
CA ARG A 64 14.64 -2.10 8.60
C ARG A 64 14.22 -1.70 7.21
N THR A 65 14.78 -2.37 6.22
CA THR A 65 14.39 -2.18 4.83
C THR A 65 13.27 -3.16 4.50
N VAL A 66 12.17 -2.64 3.96
CA VAL A 66 11.02 -3.44 3.53
C VAL A 66 10.82 -3.21 2.04
N ALA A 67 10.79 -4.30 1.27
CA ALA A 67 10.40 -4.26 -0.12
C ALA A 67 8.87 -4.41 -0.19
N LEU A 68 8.21 -3.40 -0.73
CA LEU A 68 6.76 -3.34 -0.92
C LEU A 68 6.47 -3.51 -2.41
N ALA A 69 5.68 -4.50 -2.78
CA ALA A 69 5.32 -4.75 -4.17
C ALA A 69 3.98 -4.07 -4.51
N LEU A 70 4.04 -2.82 -4.98
CA LEU A 70 2.85 -2.10 -5.39
C LEU A 70 2.27 -2.69 -6.69
N PRO A 71 0.94 -2.84 -6.79
CA PRO A 71 0.31 -3.36 -8.00
C PRO A 71 0.70 -2.52 -9.23
N GLU A 72 1.28 -3.16 -10.24
CA GLU A 72 1.53 -2.51 -11.53
C GLU A 72 0.25 -2.51 -12.37
N SER A 73 -0.13 -1.33 -12.88
CA SER A 73 -1.28 -1.19 -13.77
C SER A 73 -1.09 -2.04 -15.03
N SER A 74 -2.01 -2.95 -15.30
CA SER A 74 -1.96 -3.84 -16.47
C SER A 74 -3.37 -4.21 -16.91
N MET A 75 -3.52 -4.90 -18.06
CA MET A 75 -4.84 -5.41 -18.49
C MET A 75 -5.53 -6.34 -17.48
N THR A 76 -4.79 -6.86 -16.50
CA THR A 76 -5.30 -7.77 -15.47
C THR A 76 -5.18 -7.22 -14.05
N THR A 77 -4.72 -5.98 -13.89
CA THR A 77 -4.49 -5.33 -12.59
C THR A 77 -4.97 -3.88 -12.68
N ALA A 78 -6.00 -3.55 -11.92
CA ALA A 78 -6.50 -2.17 -11.84
C ALA A 78 -5.44 -1.29 -11.16
N PRO A 79 -5.28 -0.03 -11.57
CA PRO A 79 -4.36 0.90 -10.91
C PRO A 79 -4.81 1.18 -9.47
N VAL A 80 -3.87 1.61 -8.65
CA VAL A 80 -4.13 2.08 -7.29
C VAL A 80 -4.67 3.51 -7.39
N ASP A 81 -5.80 3.78 -6.75
CA ASP A 81 -6.42 5.10 -6.72
C ASP A 81 -5.95 5.90 -5.49
N THR A 82 -5.83 5.23 -4.34
CA THR A 82 -5.32 5.84 -3.11
C THR A 82 -4.52 4.82 -2.33
N LEU A 83 -3.39 5.25 -1.79
CA LEU A 83 -2.66 4.56 -0.73
C LEU A 83 -2.02 5.63 0.16
N ARG A 84 -2.49 5.69 1.40
CA ARG A 84 -2.14 6.76 2.34
C ARG A 84 -2.01 6.23 3.75
N ILE A 85 -0.97 6.64 4.46
CA ILE A 85 -0.71 6.28 5.85
C ILE A 85 -0.75 7.55 6.69
N GLU A 86 -1.54 7.54 7.75
CA GLU A 86 -1.75 8.68 8.64
C GLU A 86 -1.60 8.24 10.10
N ARG A 87 -0.77 8.93 10.88
CA ARG A 87 -0.75 8.78 12.35
C ARG A 87 -1.98 9.47 12.92
N VAL A 88 -2.83 8.72 13.62
CA VAL A 88 -4.08 9.23 14.20
C VAL A 88 -3.95 9.43 15.71
N TYR A 89 -3.16 8.59 16.38
CA TYR A 89 -2.89 8.64 17.81
C TYR A 89 -1.42 8.37 18.11
N ASP A 90 -1.04 8.55 19.37
CA ASP A 90 0.35 8.41 19.81
C ASP A 90 0.90 6.99 19.59
N GLU A 91 0.03 5.97 19.61
CA GLU A 91 0.38 4.55 19.46
C GLU A 91 -0.26 3.87 18.22
N THR A 92 -0.94 4.62 17.34
CA THR A 92 -1.72 4.00 16.24
C THR A 92 -1.74 4.83 14.97
N SER A 93 -1.62 4.14 13.85
CA SER A 93 -1.74 4.69 12.50
C SER A 93 -2.91 4.07 11.75
N ILE A 94 -3.46 4.80 10.79
CA ILE A 94 -4.46 4.30 9.86
C ILE A 94 -3.86 4.26 8.46
N VAL A 95 -3.96 3.11 7.81
CA VAL A 95 -3.69 2.95 6.39
C VAL A 95 -5.02 3.02 5.65
N THR A 96 -5.11 3.91 4.66
CA THR A 96 -6.23 4.01 3.75
C THR A 96 -5.79 3.60 2.36
N TYR A 97 -6.46 2.64 1.74
CA TYR A 97 -6.15 2.17 0.39
C TYR A 97 -7.39 1.92 -0.47
N ALA A 98 -7.26 2.11 -1.78
CA ALA A 98 -8.31 1.86 -2.77
C ALA A 98 -7.71 1.49 -4.13
N ALA A 99 -8.30 0.49 -4.80
CA ALA A 99 -8.11 0.27 -6.23
C ALA A 99 -9.09 1.14 -7.03
N GLU A 100 -8.72 1.51 -8.26
CA GLU A 100 -9.62 2.27 -9.15
C GLU A 100 -10.95 1.53 -9.33
N GLY A 101 -12.07 2.24 -9.14
CA GLY A 101 -13.43 1.68 -9.22
C GLY A 101 -13.92 0.95 -7.95
N ARG A 102 -13.11 0.86 -6.89
CA ARG A 102 -13.46 0.22 -5.61
C ARG A 102 -13.59 1.23 -4.48
N SER A 103 -14.23 0.80 -3.39
CA SER A 103 -14.37 1.61 -2.18
C SER A 103 -13.06 1.67 -1.40
N GLU A 104 -12.82 2.82 -0.76
CA GLU A 104 -11.74 2.97 0.21
C GLU A 104 -11.86 1.94 1.34
N HIS A 105 -10.75 1.29 1.65
CA HIS A 105 -10.56 0.48 2.84
C HIS A 105 -9.68 1.22 3.84
N ARG A 106 -9.99 1.06 5.12
CA ARG A 106 -9.21 1.62 6.23
C ARG A 106 -8.84 0.52 7.19
N GLU A 107 -7.56 0.46 7.52
CA GLU A 107 -6.99 -0.53 8.42
C GLU A 107 -6.14 0.18 9.49
N SER A 108 -6.30 -0.22 10.74
CA SER A 108 -5.53 0.32 11.85
C SER A 108 -4.28 -0.50 12.08
N ILE A 109 -3.12 0.16 12.10
CA ILE A 109 -1.83 -0.42 12.46
C ILE A 109 -1.50 0.00 13.90
N ALA A 110 -1.22 -0.98 14.76
CA ALA A 110 -0.89 -0.78 16.18
C ALA A 110 0.53 -0.22 16.41
N VAL A 111 1.01 0.63 15.51
CA VAL A 111 2.32 1.30 15.58
C VAL A 111 2.17 2.73 15.08
N PRO A 112 2.78 3.72 15.75
CA PRO A 112 2.85 5.08 15.24
C PRO A 112 3.85 5.18 14.09
N ILE A 113 3.35 5.40 12.86
CA ILE A 113 4.12 5.54 11.64
C ILE A 113 4.01 6.99 11.17
N ALA A 114 5.15 7.67 11.04
CA ALA A 114 5.27 9.03 10.52
C ALA A 114 5.99 9.06 9.17
N SER A 115 5.70 10.07 8.35
CA SER A 115 6.33 10.25 7.03
C SER A 115 7.72 10.88 7.12
N GLY A 116 8.65 10.41 6.28
CA GLY A 116 10.11 10.58 6.30
C GLY A 116 10.74 11.97 6.47
N VAL A 117 9.97 13.06 6.56
CA VAL A 117 10.52 14.43 6.68
C VAL A 117 10.24 15.04 8.06
N SER A 118 9.30 14.49 8.82
CA SER A 118 8.94 15.03 10.14
C SER A 118 8.22 14.00 11.01
N ALA A 119 8.48 14.00 12.31
CA ALA A 119 7.68 13.30 13.33
C ALA A 119 6.23 13.84 13.44
N ALA A 120 5.89 14.87 12.64
CA ALA A 120 4.55 15.41 12.54
C ALA A 120 3.58 14.42 11.89
N ASN A 121 2.29 14.53 12.24
CA ASN A 121 1.18 13.78 11.66
C ASN A 121 0.92 14.20 10.20
N GLU A 122 1.90 13.99 9.33
CA GLU A 122 1.79 14.24 7.90
C GLU A 122 1.42 12.93 7.19
N SER A 123 0.40 13.01 6.35
CA SER A 123 -0.03 11.89 5.53
C SER A 123 1.02 11.63 4.44
N THR A 124 1.43 10.37 4.31
CA THR A 124 2.29 9.96 3.19
C THR A 124 1.45 9.28 2.12
N THR A 125 1.41 9.88 0.93
CA THR A 125 0.76 9.29 -0.24
C THR A 125 1.78 8.45 -0.98
N LEU A 126 1.59 7.14 -1.00
CA LEU A 126 2.36 6.22 -1.86
C LEU A 126 1.71 6.11 -3.26
N GLY A 127 0.52 6.70 -3.43
CA GLY A 127 -0.48 6.47 -4.49
C GLY A 127 -0.15 6.87 -5.93
N ASP A 128 1.06 7.34 -6.25
CA ASP A 128 1.49 7.49 -7.66
C ASP A 128 2.55 6.46 -8.07
N ALA A 129 3.01 5.62 -7.13
CA ALA A 129 4.06 4.63 -7.38
C ALA A 129 3.45 3.27 -7.75
N SER A 130 3.92 2.70 -8.87
CA SER A 130 3.63 1.32 -9.29
C SER A 130 4.91 0.49 -9.27
N GLY A 131 4.83 -0.79 -8.94
CA GLY A 131 5.96 -1.72 -8.96
C GLY A 131 6.70 -1.85 -7.63
N ASP A 132 7.91 -2.39 -7.67
CA ASP A 132 8.70 -2.64 -6.46
C ASP A 132 9.18 -1.32 -5.84
N LEU A 133 8.68 -1.03 -4.63
CA LEU A 133 9.04 0.11 -3.82
C LEU A 133 9.86 -0.36 -2.62
N THR A 134 11.08 0.15 -2.47
CA THR A 134 11.85 -0.08 -1.25
C THR A 134 11.64 1.07 -0.28
N VAL A 135 11.20 0.74 0.94
CA VAL A 135 11.10 1.71 2.04
C VAL A 135 12.05 1.34 3.17
N VAL A 136 12.54 2.35 3.87
CA VAL A 136 13.27 2.20 5.13
C VAL A 136 12.36 2.64 6.25
N LEU A 137 12.16 1.73 7.19
CA LEU A 137 11.57 2.01 8.49
C LEU A 137 12.71 2.34 9.45
N ARG A 138 12.65 3.47 10.14
CA ARG A 138 13.57 3.84 11.22
C ARG A 138 12.81 3.99 12.53
N LEU A 139 13.36 3.47 13.61
CA LEU A 139 12.82 3.72 14.94
C LEU A 139 13.51 4.96 15.52
N GLU A 140 12.75 6.03 15.68
CA GLU A 140 13.20 7.31 16.24
C GLU A 140 12.34 7.71 17.43
N THR A 141 12.68 8.82 18.07
CA THR A 141 11.93 9.38 19.18
C THR A 141 11.28 10.68 18.75
N ASP A 142 10.00 10.86 19.04
CA ASP A 142 9.31 12.11 18.74
C ASP A 142 9.69 13.25 19.73
N ALA A 143 9.08 14.42 19.54
CA ALA A 143 9.34 15.59 20.38
C ALA A 143 8.96 15.38 21.87
N SER A 144 8.12 14.38 22.16
CA SER A 144 7.65 14.03 23.50
C SER A 144 8.53 12.99 24.19
N GLY A 145 9.48 12.38 23.48
CA GLY A 145 10.30 11.29 24.01
C GLY A 145 9.73 9.90 23.73
N GLU A 146 8.70 9.79 22.90
CA GLU A 146 8.03 8.51 22.60
C GLU A 146 8.59 7.85 21.33
N PRO A 147 8.69 6.51 21.29
CA PRO A 147 9.16 5.79 20.11
C PRO A 147 8.18 5.96 18.94
N ILE A 148 8.70 6.29 17.76
CA ILE A 148 7.94 6.40 16.51
C ILE A 148 8.69 5.71 15.36
N VAL A 149 7.94 5.14 14.43
CA VAL A 149 8.51 4.56 13.21
C VAL A 149 8.43 5.59 12.08
N ILE A 150 9.58 6.02 11.57
CA ILE A 150 9.66 6.91 10.42
C ILE A 150 9.80 6.07 9.15
N LEU A 151 8.90 6.29 8.19
CA LEU A 151 8.93 5.66 6.87
C LEU A 151 9.56 6.60 5.85
N GLU A 152 10.67 6.17 5.25
CA GLU A 152 11.35 6.89 4.16
C GLU A 152 11.42 6.03 2.89
N ARG A 153 11.21 6.67 1.73
CA ARG A 153 11.36 6.05 0.42
C ARG A 153 12.80 6.18 -0.08
N ILE A 154 13.35 5.12 -0.67
CA ILE A 154 14.66 5.12 -1.37
C ILE A 154 14.47 5.22 -2.88
#